data_AF-A0A6G1YQN4-F1
#
_entry.id   AF-A0A6G1YQN4-F1
#
_cell.length_a   1.000
_cell.length_b   1.000
_cell.length_c   1.000
_cell.angle_alpha   90.00
_cell.angle_beta   90.00
_cell.angle_gamma   90.00
#
_symmetry.space_group_name_H-M   'P 1'
#
loop_
_entity.id
_entity.type
_entity.pdbx_description
1 polymer ?
#
loop_
_entity_poly.entity_id
_entity_poly.type
_entity_poly.pdbx_seq_one_letter_code
_entity_poly.pdbx_strand_id
1 'polypeptide(L)'
;MNHSETSVSAVIIMFLLIITTYTYILLLLSNNKPLFAEVRVLVHGRSSTLKDVIASQNTESNSNRTRVLQKNSLPSDVLQNITALDIIFPALKSGNDNNANITSERGIGVRIALVESTFTAAAYNNSFYVFYQKYSHVLANANITSDLNLLSSKVTKYPTIIPTTKVHSAFTMLSLLKNLKFITPDSNITVLTDADVDNGSIFKNDGNDGSFDTNSNAYDVIILGHQEYVTQQEYDYLKNFVSNGGTMILLDSNVFYAQVRFDRATDTVTLVKGHGWAFNSGSAWKSVSERWAKETSQWVGSNYLCYSCDITFANDPWEYNHHEEQYVTNTNDKILMNYNASLLHYPIPSLRPVIAAYELNYQKGKVISFGIYSDDIITNEKFDKYFDNLVLENTPRNNSSNKA
;
A
#
# COMPACT_ATOMS: atom_id res chain seq x y z
N MET A 1 35.73 57.99 5.25
CA MET A 1 35.70 56.66 5.88
C MET A 1 34.23 56.30 6.10
N ASN A 2 33.66 55.39 5.29
CA ASN A 2 32.42 54.61 5.54
C ASN A 2 31.96 53.87 4.26
N HIS A 3 32.86 53.12 3.62
CA HIS A 3 32.49 52.25 2.48
C HIS A 3 32.97 50.79 2.63
N SER A 4 33.42 50.40 3.82
CA SER A 4 34.07 49.09 4.03
C SER A 4 33.16 48.04 4.67
N GLU A 5 32.13 48.41 5.42
CA GLU A 5 31.39 47.44 6.26
C GLU A 5 30.23 46.75 5.53
N THR A 6 29.63 47.39 4.52
CA THR A 6 28.49 46.81 3.78
C THR A 6 28.89 45.69 2.82
N SER A 7 30.13 45.69 2.31
CA SER A 7 30.58 44.62 1.40
C SER A 7 30.93 43.32 2.14
N VAL A 8 31.50 43.42 3.35
CA VAL A 8 31.90 42.26 4.15
C VAL A 8 30.66 41.51 4.66
N SER A 9 29.60 42.23 5.04
CA SER A 9 28.35 41.64 5.49
C SER A 9 27.63 40.87 4.36
N ALA A 10 27.61 41.40 3.14
CA ALA A 10 27.00 40.73 1.99
C ALA A 10 27.74 39.43 1.60
N VAL A 11 29.07 39.41 1.68
CA VAL A 11 29.87 38.22 1.39
C VAL A 11 29.66 37.13 2.44
N ILE A 12 29.58 37.50 3.73
CA ILE A 12 29.31 36.55 4.82
C ILE A 12 27.91 35.94 4.68
N ILE A 13 26.90 36.74 4.36
CA ILE A 13 25.53 36.26 4.14
C ILE A 13 25.46 35.32 2.94
N MET A 14 26.14 35.64 1.84
CA MET A 14 26.16 34.78 0.66
C MET A 14 26.90 33.45 0.93
N PHE A 15 27.98 33.48 1.71
CA PHE A 15 28.71 32.27 2.11
C PHE A 15 27.88 31.35 3.03
N LEU A 16 27.12 31.94 3.97
CA LEU A 16 26.18 31.19 4.83
C LEU A 16 25.03 30.58 4.04
N LEU A 17 24.52 31.28 3.02
CA LEU A 17 23.48 30.75 2.12
C LEU A 17 23.98 29.57 1.28
N ILE A 18 25.23 29.63 0.79
CA ILE A 18 25.85 28.53 0.04
C ILE A 18 26.09 27.32 0.96
N ILE A 19 26.59 27.52 2.18
CA ILE A 19 26.81 26.41 3.12
C ILE A 19 25.49 25.74 3.52
N THR A 20 24.43 26.53 3.77
CA THR A 20 23.12 25.99 4.13
C THR A 20 22.44 25.26 2.97
N THR A 21 22.52 25.78 1.74
CA THR A 21 22.03 25.03 0.56
C THR A 21 22.85 23.78 0.27
N TYR A 22 24.18 23.83 0.41
CA TYR A 22 25.02 22.66 0.16
C TYR A 22 24.84 21.55 1.21
N THR A 23 24.67 21.92 2.50
CA THR A 23 24.31 20.97 3.55
C THR A 23 22.90 20.41 3.38
N TYR A 24 21.94 21.22 2.93
CA TYR A 24 20.59 20.76 2.61
C TYR A 24 20.56 19.78 1.42
N ILE A 25 21.34 20.05 0.37
CA ILE A 25 21.50 19.16 -0.79
C ILE A 25 22.23 17.86 -0.39
N LEU A 26 23.26 17.94 0.45
CA LEU A 26 23.94 16.75 0.98
C LEU A 26 23.02 15.91 1.88
N LEU A 27 22.16 16.53 2.69
CA LEU A 27 21.14 15.83 3.49
C LEU A 27 20.07 15.16 2.63
N LEU A 28 19.71 15.74 1.48
CA LEU A 28 18.81 15.12 0.50
C LEU A 28 19.49 13.99 -0.28
N LEU A 29 20.78 14.11 -0.60
CA LEU A 29 21.52 13.10 -1.37
C LEU A 29 22.05 11.93 -0.50
N SER A 30 22.37 12.17 0.78
CA SER A 30 22.92 11.13 1.66
C SER A 30 21.87 10.30 2.39
N ASN A 31 20.62 10.76 2.46
CA ASN A 31 19.51 10.04 3.10
C ASN A 31 18.59 9.29 2.11
N ASN A 32 18.91 9.31 0.81
CA ASN A 32 18.13 8.62 -0.22
C ASN A 32 18.50 7.13 -0.40
N LYS A 33 19.38 6.58 0.43
CA LYS A 33 19.37 5.14 0.66
C LYS A 33 18.52 4.86 1.91
N PRO A 34 17.31 4.30 1.78
CA PRO A 34 16.57 3.93 2.95
C PRO A 34 17.40 2.91 3.73
N LEU A 35 17.71 3.23 5.00
CA LEU A 35 18.33 2.31 5.95
C LEU A 35 17.60 0.95 6.00
N PHE A 36 16.36 0.91 5.52
CA PHE A 36 15.50 -0.26 5.41
C PHE A 36 15.83 -1.22 4.25
N ALA A 37 16.45 -0.75 3.16
CA ALA A 37 16.82 -1.66 2.05
C ALA A 37 17.88 -2.67 2.52
N GLU A 38 18.89 -2.25 3.29
CA GLU A 38 19.87 -3.16 3.89
C GLU A 38 19.26 -4.06 4.99
N VAL A 39 18.27 -3.57 5.73
CA VAL A 39 17.60 -4.34 6.80
C VAL A 39 16.66 -5.42 6.24
N ARG A 40 15.98 -5.18 5.11
CA ARG A 40 15.06 -6.14 4.47
C ARG A 40 15.79 -7.31 3.81
N VAL A 41 16.99 -7.11 3.24
CA VAL A 41 17.83 -8.17 2.63
C VAL A 41 18.15 -9.28 3.65
N LEU A 42 18.37 -8.93 4.92
CA LEU A 42 18.75 -9.91 5.95
C LEU A 42 17.59 -10.84 6.37
N VAL A 43 16.34 -10.37 6.30
CA VAL A 43 15.16 -11.10 6.78
C VAL A 43 14.60 -12.06 5.72
N HIS A 44 14.63 -11.69 4.44
CA HIS A 44 14.07 -12.49 3.34
C HIS A 44 15.08 -13.46 2.69
N GLY A 45 16.38 -13.27 2.90
CA GLY A 45 17.41 -13.90 2.07
C GLY A 45 17.67 -15.40 2.22
N ARG A 46 17.14 -16.13 3.23
CA ARG A 46 17.68 -17.49 3.51
C ARG A 46 16.78 -18.62 4.01
N SER A 47 15.45 -18.52 4.15
CA SER A 47 14.72 -19.57 4.90
C SER A 47 13.45 -20.23 4.34
N SER A 48 12.84 -19.88 3.21
CA SER A 48 11.46 -20.37 2.95
C SER A 48 11.12 -20.84 1.52
N THR A 49 11.82 -21.85 0.98
CA THR A 49 11.34 -22.48 -0.28
C THR A 49 11.15 -23.99 -0.26
N LEU A 50 11.63 -24.72 0.77
CA LEU A 50 11.57 -26.19 0.73
C LEU A 50 10.61 -26.85 1.73
N LYS A 51 10.20 -26.18 2.82
CA LYS A 51 9.47 -26.84 3.93
C LYS A 51 7.95 -26.59 3.97
N ASP A 52 7.46 -25.57 3.27
CA ASP A 52 6.06 -25.13 3.44
C ASP A 52 5.03 -25.96 2.65
N VAL A 53 5.49 -26.97 1.90
CA VAL A 53 4.61 -27.91 1.17
C VAL A 53 4.12 -29.08 2.04
N ILE A 54 4.71 -29.35 3.22
CA ILE A 54 4.51 -30.66 3.89
C ILE A 54 3.88 -30.60 5.31
N ALA A 55 3.81 -29.45 5.99
CA ALA A 55 3.39 -29.44 7.40
C ALA A 55 1.94 -28.97 7.65
N SER A 56 0.96 -29.83 7.38
CA SER A 56 -0.43 -29.64 7.83
C SER A 56 -0.97 -30.93 8.47
N GLN A 57 -0.73 -31.15 9.76
CA GLN A 57 -1.48 -32.10 10.61
C GLN A 57 -1.11 -32.00 12.11
N ASN A 58 -2.14 -31.85 12.96
CA ASN A 58 -2.26 -32.15 14.41
C ASN A 58 -1.79 -31.06 15.43
N THR A 59 -2.68 -30.31 16.13
CA THR A 59 -3.48 -30.57 17.37
C THR A 59 -2.63 -30.74 18.65
N GLU A 60 -2.92 -30.23 19.86
CA GLU A 60 -3.92 -29.35 20.50
C GLU A 60 -3.49 -29.14 21.99
N SER A 61 -4.07 -28.11 22.65
CA SER A 61 -4.45 -28.06 24.10
C SER A 61 -3.58 -27.34 25.17
N ASN A 62 -4.05 -26.14 25.53
CA ASN A 62 -4.47 -25.61 26.86
C ASN A 62 -3.53 -25.54 28.10
N SER A 63 -3.44 -24.33 28.71
CA SER A 63 -4.16 -23.98 29.97
C SER A 63 -3.84 -22.56 30.48
N ASN A 64 -4.77 -22.02 31.28
CA ASN A 64 -5.02 -20.64 31.74
C ASN A 64 -4.20 -20.16 32.95
N ARG A 65 -4.04 -18.83 33.13
CA ARG A 65 -4.52 -18.03 34.32
C ARG A 65 -4.09 -16.55 34.36
N THR A 66 -5.09 -15.66 34.26
CA THR A 66 -5.50 -14.54 35.16
C THR A 66 -4.56 -13.41 35.65
N ARG A 67 -4.70 -12.23 35.02
CA ARG A 67 -5.13 -10.88 35.52
C ARG A 67 -4.55 -10.30 36.83
N VAL A 68 -4.03 -9.05 36.76
CA VAL A 68 -4.37 -7.90 37.66
C VAL A 68 -4.22 -6.56 36.90
N LEU A 69 -5.18 -5.67 37.12
CA LEU A 69 -5.35 -4.32 36.58
C LEU A 69 -4.46 -3.28 37.25
N GLN A 70 -4.06 -2.22 36.51
CA GLN A 70 -4.04 -0.89 37.11
C GLN A 70 -4.32 0.23 36.07
N LYS A 71 -5.44 0.92 36.32
CA LYS A 71 -5.84 2.19 35.73
C LYS A 71 -4.83 3.28 36.10
N ASN A 72 -4.63 4.25 35.22
CA ASN A 72 -4.91 5.66 35.51
C ASN A 72 -4.97 6.45 34.19
N SER A 73 -6.14 7.04 33.97
CA SER A 73 -6.57 7.84 32.81
C SER A 73 -6.69 9.31 33.19
N LEU A 74 -6.66 10.17 32.17
CA LEU A 74 -7.44 11.41 31.94
C LEU A 74 -6.54 12.58 31.45
N PRO A 75 -7.08 13.55 30.67
CA PRO A 75 -8.09 13.46 29.62
C PRO A 75 -7.63 14.13 28.31
N SER A 76 -8.04 13.54 27.19
CA SER A 76 -8.02 14.15 25.87
C SER A 76 -9.29 14.98 25.69
N ASP A 77 -9.17 16.26 25.40
CA ASP A 77 -10.26 17.01 24.77
C ASP A 77 -9.71 18.14 23.89
N VAL A 78 -10.34 18.24 22.72
CA VAL A 78 -10.28 19.32 21.72
C VAL A 78 -9.02 19.39 20.84
N LEU A 79 -9.05 18.65 19.72
CA LEU A 79 -8.61 19.22 18.45
C LEU A 79 -9.53 18.76 17.32
N GLN A 80 -10.11 19.75 16.64
CA GLN A 80 -11.20 19.64 15.68
C GLN A 80 -10.74 19.02 14.35
N ASN A 81 -11.69 18.33 13.71
CA ASN A 81 -11.65 17.81 12.34
C ASN A 81 -11.15 18.87 11.35
N ILE A 82 -9.91 18.73 10.89
CA ILE A 82 -9.43 19.33 9.65
C ILE A 82 -8.97 18.15 8.80
N THR A 83 -9.63 17.91 7.67
CA THR A 83 -9.18 16.88 6.74
C THR A 83 -8.01 17.42 5.93
N ALA A 84 -7.08 16.55 5.51
CA ALA A 84 -5.94 16.95 4.68
C ALA A 84 -6.34 17.69 3.38
N LEU A 85 -7.58 17.49 2.92
CA LEU A 85 -8.19 18.16 1.79
C LEU A 85 -8.34 19.68 1.99
N ASP A 86 -8.65 20.11 3.21
CA ASP A 86 -8.93 21.52 3.54
C ASP A 86 -7.67 22.39 3.57
N ILE A 87 -6.51 21.77 3.75
CA ILE A 87 -5.21 22.46 3.87
C ILE A 87 -4.57 22.69 2.49
N ILE A 88 -4.83 21.83 1.51
CA ILE A 88 -4.12 21.81 0.22
C ILE A 88 -4.83 22.67 -0.86
N PHE A 89 -6.13 22.91 -0.74
CA PHE A 89 -6.94 23.51 -1.81
C PHE A 89 -7.55 24.91 -1.56
N PRO A 90 -6.83 25.93 -1.05
CA PRO A 90 -7.28 27.32 -1.24
C PRO A 90 -7.05 27.82 -2.68
N ALA A 91 -6.15 27.21 -3.46
CA ALA A 91 -5.56 27.85 -4.65
C ALA A 91 -6.17 27.49 -6.02
N LEU A 92 -7.12 26.56 -6.13
CA LEU A 92 -7.70 26.18 -7.44
C LEU A 92 -8.86 27.06 -7.92
N LYS A 93 -9.12 28.22 -7.31
CA LYS A 93 -10.16 29.15 -7.77
C LYS A 93 -9.71 30.15 -8.83
N SER A 94 -8.48 30.09 -9.33
CA SER A 94 -8.03 31.00 -10.39
C SER A 94 -7.03 30.32 -11.32
N GLY A 95 -7.47 30.02 -12.54
CA GLY A 95 -6.63 29.45 -13.59
C GLY A 95 -7.46 29.20 -14.84
N ASN A 96 -7.62 30.25 -15.63
CA ASN A 96 -8.30 30.23 -16.92
C ASN A 96 -7.26 29.95 -18.00
N ASP A 97 -7.10 28.69 -18.43
CA ASP A 97 -6.30 28.35 -19.60
C ASP A 97 -7.09 27.48 -20.57
N ASN A 98 -7.44 28.11 -21.70
CA ASN A 98 -8.04 27.50 -22.86
C ASN A 98 -6.96 26.73 -23.64
N ASN A 99 -7.05 25.39 -23.69
CA ASN A 99 -6.80 24.56 -24.88
C ASN A 99 -6.63 23.07 -24.52
N ALA A 100 -7.73 22.30 -24.63
CA ALA A 100 -7.78 20.98 -25.28
C ALA A 100 -9.14 20.34 -24.95
N ASN A 101 -10.07 20.45 -25.91
CA ASN A 101 -11.39 19.84 -25.84
C ASN A 101 -11.25 18.32 -26.10
N ILE A 102 -10.92 17.56 -25.05
CA ILE A 102 -11.08 16.10 -25.01
C ILE A 102 -11.91 15.78 -23.76
N THR A 103 -13.16 16.25 -23.74
CA THR A 103 -14.17 15.71 -22.83
C THR A 103 -14.62 14.38 -23.42
N SER A 104 -13.89 13.31 -23.10
CA SER A 104 -14.37 11.97 -23.39
C SER A 104 -15.63 11.73 -22.54
N GLU A 105 -16.71 11.21 -23.13
CA GLU A 105 -17.91 10.78 -22.38
C GLU A 105 -17.64 9.62 -21.40
N ARG A 106 -16.37 9.19 -21.23
CA ARG A 106 -15.95 8.20 -20.23
C ARG A 106 -15.65 8.91 -18.91
N GLY A 107 -16.13 8.34 -17.80
CA GLY A 107 -15.81 8.83 -16.45
C GLY A 107 -16.80 9.83 -15.83
N ILE A 108 -17.88 10.22 -16.53
CA ILE A 108 -18.91 11.11 -15.94
C ILE A 108 -19.67 10.34 -14.86
N GLY A 109 -19.64 10.83 -13.61
CA GLY A 109 -20.41 10.28 -12.49
C GLY A 109 -19.87 8.97 -11.90
N VAL A 110 -18.63 8.61 -12.23
CA VAL A 110 -18.00 7.38 -11.73
C VAL A 110 -17.50 7.59 -10.31
N ARG A 111 -17.73 6.59 -9.46
CA ARG A 111 -17.39 6.62 -8.03
C ARG A 111 -16.08 5.88 -7.83
N ILE A 112 -15.03 6.62 -7.49
CA ILE A 112 -13.67 6.08 -7.32
C ILE A 112 -13.28 6.22 -5.85
N ALA A 113 -12.74 5.17 -5.25
CA ALA A 113 -12.07 5.26 -3.96
C ALA A 113 -10.57 5.02 -4.11
N LEU A 114 -9.74 5.83 -3.45
CA LEU A 114 -8.34 5.54 -3.20
C LEU A 114 -8.22 5.06 -1.75
N VAL A 115 -7.55 3.94 -1.51
CA VAL A 115 -7.41 3.35 -0.17
C VAL A 115 -5.98 3.51 0.33
N GLU A 116 -5.82 4.22 1.44
CA GLU A 116 -4.56 4.40 2.15
C GLU A 116 -4.27 3.20 3.08
N SER A 117 -3.06 2.65 2.97
CA SER A 117 -2.61 1.47 3.70
C SER A 117 -2.10 1.80 5.11
N THR A 118 -3.00 2.31 5.98
CA THR A 118 -2.64 2.76 7.33
C THR A 118 -2.20 1.62 8.27
N PHE A 119 -2.64 0.39 8.01
CA PHE A 119 -2.18 -0.80 8.72
C PHE A 119 -0.74 -1.15 8.37
N THR A 120 -0.37 -1.09 7.09
CA THR A 120 1.02 -1.24 6.63
C THR A 120 1.91 -0.18 7.24
N ALA A 121 1.46 1.08 7.23
CA ALA A 121 2.14 2.20 7.86
C ALA A 121 2.45 1.95 9.34
N ALA A 122 1.46 1.46 10.09
CA ALA A 122 1.60 1.15 11.51
C ALA A 122 2.61 0.01 11.75
N ALA A 123 2.59 -1.04 10.93
CA ALA A 123 3.54 -2.15 11.02
C ALA A 123 5.00 -1.69 10.80
N TYR A 124 5.21 -0.75 9.87
CA TYR A 124 6.52 -0.19 9.56
C TYR A 124 7.05 0.79 10.61
N ASN A 125 6.17 1.37 11.42
CA ASN A 125 6.55 2.41 12.38
C ASN A 125 7.28 1.86 13.61
N ASN A 126 8.56 1.48 13.45
CA ASN A 126 9.43 0.93 14.49
C ASN A 126 8.78 -0.22 15.29
N SER A 127 8.01 -1.07 14.61
CA SER A 127 7.24 -2.14 15.22
C SER A 127 7.61 -3.50 14.61
N PHE A 128 6.85 -4.01 13.64
CA PHE A 128 6.91 -5.42 13.26
C PHE A 128 8.27 -5.81 12.66
N TYR A 129 8.83 -4.96 11.81
CA TYR A 129 10.13 -5.21 11.18
C TYR A 129 11.29 -5.19 12.18
N VAL A 130 11.16 -4.44 13.29
CA VAL A 130 12.13 -4.49 14.39
C VAL A 130 12.12 -5.88 15.04
N PHE A 131 10.91 -6.44 15.25
CA PHE A 131 10.78 -7.81 15.74
C PHE A 131 11.37 -8.82 14.75
N TYR A 132 11.01 -8.74 13.47
CA TYR A 132 11.47 -9.69 12.45
C TYR A 132 12.99 -9.70 12.32
N GLN A 133 13.62 -8.53 12.35
CA GLN A 133 15.07 -8.41 12.30
C GLN A 133 15.72 -9.02 13.54
N LYS A 134 15.25 -8.65 14.74
CA LYS A 134 15.78 -9.14 16.02
C LYS A 134 15.74 -10.66 16.12
N TYR A 135 14.69 -11.27 15.58
CA TYR A 135 14.45 -12.72 15.68
C TYR A 135 14.65 -13.47 14.36
N SER A 136 15.34 -12.88 13.39
CA SER A 136 15.55 -13.45 12.06
C SER A 136 16.18 -14.85 12.10
N HIS A 137 17.17 -15.07 12.98
CA HIS A 137 17.92 -16.32 13.13
C HIS A 137 17.28 -17.39 14.03
N VAL A 138 16.07 -17.13 14.56
CA VAL A 138 15.37 -18.08 15.42
C VAL A 138 14.92 -19.31 14.62
N LEU A 139 15.14 -20.50 15.20
CA LEU A 139 14.74 -21.78 14.61
C LEU A 139 13.21 -21.90 14.51
N ALA A 140 12.73 -22.67 13.53
CA ALA A 140 11.30 -22.76 13.22
C ALA A 140 10.40 -23.29 14.35
N ASN A 141 10.96 -24.06 15.29
CA ASN A 141 10.25 -24.68 16.41
C ASN A 141 10.36 -23.87 17.72
N ALA A 142 11.00 -22.70 17.70
CA ALA A 142 11.16 -21.87 18.89
C ALA A 142 10.01 -20.88 19.04
N ASN A 143 9.53 -20.73 20.28
CA ASN A 143 8.56 -19.72 20.68
C ASN A 143 9.28 -18.55 21.33
N ILE A 144 8.99 -17.34 20.86
CA ILE A 144 9.46 -16.10 21.43
C ILE A 144 8.38 -15.55 22.35
N THR A 145 8.76 -15.19 23.56
CA THR A 145 7.87 -14.61 24.58
C THR A 145 8.31 -13.22 25.03
N SER A 146 9.43 -12.71 24.49
CA SER A 146 9.99 -11.39 24.73
C SER A 146 9.73 -10.43 23.56
N ASP A 147 9.70 -9.13 23.86
CA ASP A 147 9.47 -8.04 22.88
C ASP A 147 8.19 -8.17 22.03
N LEU A 148 7.19 -8.90 22.54
CA LEU A 148 5.91 -9.11 21.86
C LEU A 148 5.14 -7.80 21.61
N ASN A 149 5.45 -6.74 22.36
CA ASN A 149 4.93 -5.40 22.13
C ASN A 149 5.32 -4.82 20.77
N LEU A 150 6.37 -5.35 20.10
CA LEU A 150 6.75 -4.98 18.74
C LEU A 150 5.87 -5.63 17.66
N LEU A 151 4.93 -6.50 18.05
CA LEU A 151 3.96 -7.13 17.13
C LEU A 151 2.57 -6.48 17.24
N SER A 152 2.50 -5.32 17.90
CA SER A 152 1.33 -4.46 17.96
C SER A 152 1.75 -3.00 17.74
N SER A 153 0.97 -2.24 16.97
CA SER A 153 1.29 -0.85 16.65
C SER A 153 0.03 0.00 16.51
N LYS A 154 0.13 1.28 16.88
CA LYS A 154 -0.96 2.24 16.74
C LYS A 154 -1.08 2.66 15.27
N VAL A 155 -2.31 2.63 14.78
CA VAL A 155 -2.70 3.21 13.50
C VAL A 155 -2.81 4.72 13.69
N THR A 156 -2.02 5.47 12.94
CA THR A 156 -2.12 6.92 12.89
C THR A 156 -3.17 7.32 11.86
N LYS A 157 -4.26 7.95 12.32
CA LYS A 157 -5.40 8.39 11.50
C LYS A 157 -5.08 9.48 10.47
N TYR A 158 -3.90 10.05 10.55
CA TYR A 158 -3.42 11.03 9.58
C TYR A 158 -2.05 10.56 9.11
N PRO A 159 -1.80 10.46 7.80
CA PRO A 159 -0.43 10.57 7.35
C PRO A 159 0.04 11.91 7.89
N THR A 160 1.05 11.89 8.77
CA THR A 160 1.75 13.13 9.05
C THR A 160 2.26 13.57 7.68
N ILE A 161 1.83 14.75 7.21
CA ILE A 161 2.32 15.38 5.98
C ILE A 161 3.83 15.69 6.12
N ILE A 162 4.39 15.46 7.30
CA ILE A 162 5.83 15.30 7.48
C ILE A 162 6.23 14.01 6.75
N PRO A 163 7.08 14.07 5.71
CA PRO A 163 7.69 12.89 5.12
C PRO A 163 8.55 12.21 6.19
N THR A 164 7.91 11.42 7.04
CA THR A 164 8.61 10.33 7.67
C THR A 164 8.85 9.36 6.52
N THR A 165 10.10 9.01 6.31
CA THR A 165 10.64 8.14 5.25
C THR A 165 10.08 6.71 5.27
N LYS A 166 8.88 6.50 5.81
CA LYS A 166 8.38 5.21 6.25
C LYS A 166 7.18 4.71 5.47
N VAL A 167 6.46 5.55 4.71
CA VAL A 167 5.31 5.07 3.90
C VAL A 167 5.19 5.94 2.64
N HIS A 168 5.55 5.37 1.49
CA HIS A 168 5.59 6.08 0.21
C HIS A 168 4.17 6.31 -0.35
N SER A 169 3.26 5.35 -0.14
CA SER A 169 1.92 5.33 -0.76
C SER A 169 1.04 6.55 -0.52
N ALA A 170 1.12 7.22 0.64
CA ALA A 170 0.29 8.39 0.92
C ALA A 170 0.61 9.60 0.02
N PHE A 171 1.89 9.87 -0.25
CA PHE A 171 2.29 10.95 -1.15
C PHE A 171 2.00 10.61 -2.61
N THR A 172 2.21 9.35 -2.95
CA THR A 172 1.91 8.80 -4.26
C THR A 172 0.43 8.93 -4.62
N MET A 173 -0.47 8.57 -3.69
CA MET A 173 -1.91 8.68 -3.89
C MET A 173 -2.37 10.13 -4.12
N LEU A 174 -1.69 11.13 -3.53
CA LEU A 174 -2.00 12.54 -3.77
C LEU A 174 -1.67 12.98 -5.21
N SER A 175 -0.54 12.51 -5.76
CA SER A 175 -0.18 12.75 -7.16
C SER A 175 -1.21 12.13 -8.11
N LEU A 176 -1.63 10.90 -7.84
CA LEU A 176 -2.71 10.24 -8.60
C LEU A 176 -4.03 10.99 -8.47
N LEU A 177 -4.42 11.43 -7.27
CA LEU A 177 -5.66 12.17 -7.05
C LEU A 177 -5.72 13.45 -7.90
N LYS A 178 -4.59 14.18 -8.00
CA LYS A 178 -4.50 15.37 -8.84
C LYS A 178 -4.74 15.04 -10.31
N ASN A 179 -4.09 14.00 -10.83
CA ASN A 179 -4.23 13.58 -12.23
C ASN A 179 -5.64 13.07 -12.51
N LEU A 180 -6.20 12.24 -11.62
CA LEU A 180 -7.56 11.70 -11.74
C LEU A 180 -8.62 12.80 -11.77
N LYS A 181 -8.54 13.80 -10.89
CA LYS A 181 -9.46 14.96 -10.93
C LYS A 181 -9.34 15.77 -12.22
N PHE A 182 -8.17 15.79 -12.84
CA PHE A 182 -7.96 16.49 -14.10
C PHE A 182 -8.60 15.72 -15.28
N ILE A 183 -8.43 14.40 -15.35
CA ILE A 183 -8.94 13.58 -16.47
C ILE A 183 -10.40 13.16 -16.29
N THR A 184 -10.90 13.15 -15.05
CA THR A 184 -12.29 12.80 -14.68
C THR A 184 -12.89 13.87 -13.77
N PRO A 185 -13.06 15.12 -14.25
CA PRO A 185 -13.52 16.23 -13.42
C PRO A 185 -14.91 16.01 -12.81
N ASP A 186 -15.74 15.17 -13.45
CA ASP A 186 -17.09 14.82 -13.01
C ASP A 186 -17.16 13.51 -12.20
N SER A 187 -16.02 12.87 -11.91
CA SER A 187 -15.97 11.69 -11.04
C SER A 187 -16.04 12.08 -9.56
N ASN A 188 -16.73 11.24 -8.78
CA ASN A 188 -16.75 11.35 -7.33
C ASN A 188 -15.59 10.53 -6.75
N ILE A 189 -14.50 11.22 -6.39
CA ILE A 189 -13.30 10.58 -5.85
C ILE A 189 -13.27 10.75 -4.33
N THR A 190 -13.26 9.63 -3.61
CA THR A 190 -13.11 9.57 -2.14
C THR A 190 -11.77 8.98 -1.77
N VAL A 191 -11.16 9.48 -0.69
CA VAL A 191 -10.00 8.83 -0.05
C VAL A 191 -10.51 8.12 1.20
N LEU A 192 -10.19 6.84 1.30
CA LEU A 192 -10.51 5.95 2.42
C LEU A 192 -9.22 5.45 3.04
N THR A 193 -9.28 5.02 4.28
CA THR A 193 -8.25 4.18 4.90
C THR A 193 -8.63 2.71 4.80
N ASP A 194 -7.67 1.81 4.92
CA ASP A 194 -7.92 0.39 5.12
C ASP A 194 -8.74 0.07 6.39
N ALA A 195 -8.72 0.94 7.40
CA ALA A 195 -9.67 0.89 8.53
C ALA A 195 -11.12 1.19 8.12
N ASP A 196 -11.34 2.10 7.18
CA ASP A 196 -12.68 2.36 6.61
C ASP A 196 -13.15 1.16 5.77
N VAL A 197 -12.22 0.54 5.03
CA VAL A 197 -12.50 -0.69 4.29
C VAL A 197 -12.87 -1.81 5.26
N ASP A 198 -12.09 -2.06 6.32
CA ASP A 198 -12.41 -3.02 7.39
C ASP A 198 -13.79 -2.76 8.02
N ASN A 199 -14.19 -1.48 8.10
CA ASN A 199 -15.52 -1.11 8.59
C ASN A 199 -16.65 -1.32 7.58
N GLY A 200 -16.35 -1.52 6.30
CA GLY A 200 -17.34 -1.77 5.23
C GLY A 200 -17.68 -0.55 4.38
N SER A 201 -16.96 0.57 4.53
CA SER A 201 -17.26 1.84 3.82
C SER A 201 -17.17 1.75 2.29
N ILE A 202 -16.66 0.65 1.73
CA ILE A 202 -16.67 0.38 0.28
C ILE A 202 -18.03 -0.12 -0.25
N PHE A 203 -18.98 -0.37 0.65
CA PHE A 203 -20.34 -0.79 0.35
C PHE A 203 -21.35 0.30 0.69
N LYS A 204 -22.55 0.23 0.09
CA LYS A 204 -23.61 1.20 0.38
C LYS A 204 -24.10 1.03 1.81
N ASN A 205 -24.29 2.15 2.50
CA ASN A 205 -24.98 2.17 3.78
C ASN A 205 -26.44 1.75 3.55
N ASP A 206 -26.91 0.75 4.30
CA ASP A 206 -28.28 0.22 4.15
C ASP A 206 -29.35 1.08 4.86
N GLY A 207 -28.92 2.18 5.51
CA GLY A 207 -29.78 3.19 6.12
C GLY A 207 -30.22 2.84 7.54
N ASN A 208 -29.87 1.67 8.07
CA ASN A 208 -30.20 1.26 9.44
C ASN A 208 -28.90 1.07 10.25
N ASP A 209 -28.85 1.65 11.45
CA ASP A 209 -27.84 1.43 12.50
C ASP A 209 -26.33 1.53 12.17
N GLY A 210 -25.96 1.91 10.95
CA GLY A 210 -24.57 1.93 10.50
C GLY A 210 -24.10 0.61 9.87
N SER A 211 -25.01 -0.34 9.59
CA SER A 211 -24.69 -1.51 8.79
C SER A 211 -24.55 -1.18 7.30
N PHE A 212 -23.73 -1.98 6.62
CA PHE A 212 -23.45 -1.82 5.19
C PHE A 212 -24.07 -3.00 4.42
N ASP A 213 -24.75 -2.69 3.31
CA ASP A 213 -25.20 -3.71 2.38
C ASP A 213 -24.01 -4.24 1.58
N THR A 214 -23.40 -5.30 2.09
CA THR A 214 -22.27 -5.98 1.44
C THR A 214 -22.61 -6.59 0.07
N ASN A 215 -23.87 -6.53 -0.40
CA ASN A 215 -24.24 -6.93 -1.76
C ASN A 215 -24.22 -5.75 -2.76
N SER A 216 -23.99 -4.52 -2.30
CA SER A 216 -24.00 -3.33 -3.15
C SER A 216 -22.77 -2.44 -2.94
N ASN A 217 -21.96 -2.30 -3.97
CA ASN A 217 -20.76 -1.48 -3.92
C ASN A 217 -21.10 0.03 -3.89
N ALA A 218 -20.46 0.76 -2.97
CA ALA A 218 -20.49 2.22 -2.93
C ALA A 218 -19.63 2.87 -4.00
N TYR A 219 -18.68 2.13 -4.57
CA TYR A 219 -17.76 2.58 -5.61
C TYR A 219 -17.81 1.66 -6.82
N ASP A 220 -17.40 2.20 -7.97
CA ASP A 220 -17.25 1.45 -9.21
C ASP A 220 -15.80 0.96 -9.36
N VAL A 221 -14.85 1.79 -8.93
CA VAL A 221 -13.42 1.51 -8.92
C VAL A 221 -12.85 1.76 -7.53
N ILE A 222 -12.02 0.85 -7.03
CA ILE A 222 -11.13 1.10 -5.90
C ILE A 222 -9.68 0.93 -6.33
N ILE A 223 -8.82 1.84 -5.88
CA ILE A 223 -7.38 1.84 -6.15
C ILE A 223 -6.66 1.67 -4.82
N LEU A 224 -5.84 0.63 -4.71
CA LEU A 224 -5.06 0.33 -3.51
C LEU A 224 -3.58 0.64 -3.77
N GLY A 225 -2.93 1.33 -2.85
CA GLY A 225 -1.47 1.43 -2.80
C GLY A 225 -0.83 0.16 -2.21
N HIS A 226 0.23 0.33 -1.40
CA HIS A 226 0.94 -0.78 -0.76
C HIS A 226 0.19 -1.47 0.40
N GLN A 227 -0.83 -2.24 0.04
CA GLN A 227 -1.76 -2.92 0.93
C GLN A 227 -1.20 -4.26 1.47
N GLU A 228 -0.01 -4.25 2.07
CA GLU A 228 0.72 -5.44 2.55
C GLU A 228 0.10 -6.09 3.80
N TYR A 229 -0.31 -5.29 4.78
CA TYR A 229 -0.92 -5.76 6.03
C TYR A 229 -2.41 -5.49 6.04
N VAL A 230 -3.22 -6.55 6.05
CA VAL A 230 -4.67 -6.43 6.00
C VAL A 230 -5.37 -7.24 7.08
N THR A 231 -6.56 -6.83 7.47
CA THR A 231 -7.40 -7.69 8.32
C THR A 231 -8.05 -8.78 7.47
N GLN A 232 -8.54 -9.85 8.11
CA GLN A 232 -9.35 -10.86 7.41
C GLN A 232 -10.64 -10.24 6.86
N GLN A 233 -11.25 -9.33 7.60
CA GLN A 233 -12.49 -8.66 7.21
C GLN A 233 -12.27 -7.75 5.99
N GLU A 234 -11.22 -6.94 6.00
CA GLU A 234 -10.82 -6.12 4.87
C GLU A 234 -10.56 -6.97 3.62
N TYR A 235 -9.78 -8.04 3.74
CA TYR A 235 -9.50 -8.97 2.64
C TYR A 235 -10.79 -9.57 2.04
N ASP A 236 -11.70 -10.04 2.91
CA ASP A 236 -12.98 -10.61 2.47
C ASP A 236 -13.87 -9.56 1.82
N TYR A 237 -13.87 -8.33 2.31
CA TYR A 237 -14.61 -7.21 1.74
C TYR A 237 -14.06 -6.76 0.39
N LEU A 238 -12.74 -6.68 0.21
CA LEU A 238 -12.13 -6.39 -1.08
C LEU A 238 -12.48 -7.46 -2.12
N LYS A 239 -12.39 -8.75 -1.73
CA LYS A 239 -12.80 -9.86 -2.59
C LYS A 239 -14.29 -9.80 -2.94
N ASN A 240 -15.14 -9.45 -1.97
CA ASN A 240 -16.59 -9.32 -2.18
C ASN A 240 -16.94 -8.11 -3.07
N PHE A 241 -16.24 -6.99 -2.92
CA PHE A 241 -16.38 -5.83 -3.79
C PHE A 241 -16.15 -6.20 -5.27
N VAL A 242 -15.07 -6.93 -5.56
CA VAL A 242 -14.81 -7.43 -6.92
C VAL A 242 -15.89 -8.42 -7.34
N SER A 243 -16.29 -9.32 -6.45
CA SER A 243 -17.35 -10.32 -6.71
C SER A 243 -18.69 -9.68 -7.11
N ASN A 244 -18.99 -8.49 -6.56
CA ASN A 244 -20.19 -7.71 -6.83
C ASN A 244 -20.15 -6.91 -8.14
N GLY A 245 -19.03 -6.89 -8.86
CA GLY A 245 -18.90 -6.16 -10.13
C GLY A 245 -17.98 -4.94 -10.08
N GLY A 246 -17.30 -4.71 -8.96
CA GLY A 246 -16.33 -3.63 -8.84
C GLY A 246 -15.03 -3.93 -9.60
N THR A 247 -14.33 -2.86 -9.98
CA THR A 247 -12.94 -2.94 -10.47
C THR A 247 -11.98 -2.57 -9.34
N MET A 248 -11.05 -3.47 -9.02
CA MET A 248 -9.99 -3.19 -8.06
C MET A 248 -8.66 -3.04 -8.80
N ILE A 249 -7.94 -1.94 -8.58
CA ILE A 249 -6.61 -1.69 -9.14
C ILE A 249 -5.58 -1.75 -8.02
N LEU A 250 -4.60 -2.65 -8.15
CA LEU A 250 -3.48 -2.84 -7.25
C LEU A 250 -2.25 -2.17 -7.87
N LEU A 251 -1.83 -1.05 -7.29
CA LEU A 251 -0.67 -0.29 -7.77
C LEU A 251 0.63 -1.00 -7.42
N ASP A 252 0.74 -1.46 -6.19
CA ASP A 252 1.99 -2.03 -5.68
C ASP A 252 1.95 -3.55 -5.65
N SER A 253 3.14 -4.12 -5.52
CA SER A 253 3.34 -5.54 -5.30
C SER A 253 3.36 -5.88 -3.83
N ASN A 254 3.51 -7.18 -3.49
CA ASN A 254 3.55 -7.62 -2.10
C ASN A 254 2.29 -7.20 -1.29
N VAL A 255 1.14 -7.18 -1.97
CA VAL A 255 -0.16 -6.89 -1.35
C VAL A 255 -0.72 -8.13 -0.68
N PHE A 256 -1.51 -7.94 0.38
CA PHE A 256 -2.17 -9.00 1.14
C PHE A 256 -1.19 -10.05 1.69
N TYR A 257 0.02 -9.62 2.03
CA TYR A 257 1.08 -10.54 2.43
C TYR A 257 0.90 -11.05 3.86
N ALA A 258 0.45 -10.18 4.76
CA ALA A 258 0.30 -10.50 6.17
C ALA A 258 -1.08 -10.11 6.72
N GLN A 259 -1.58 -10.95 7.63
CA GLN A 259 -2.79 -10.68 8.39
C GLN A 259 -2.48 -9.94 9.68
N VAL A 260 -3.24 -8.89 9.92
CA VAL A 260 -3.36 -8.21 11.21
C VAL A 260 -4.77 -8.35 11.79
N ARG A 261 -4.87 -8.16 13.09
CA ARG A 261 -6.13 -7.85 13.78
C ARG A 261 -6.13 -6.36 14.09
N PHE A 262 -7.22 -5.68 13.77
CA PHE A 262 -7.42 -4.29 14.13
C PHE A 262 -8.33 -4.18 15.36
N ASP A 263 -7.88 -3.47 16.39
CA ASP A 263 -8.71 -3.09 17.54
C ASP A 263 -9.14 -1.64 17.37
N ARG A 264 -10.42 -1.44 17.05
CA ARG A 264 -11.04 -0.13 16.82
C ARG A 264 -11.10 0.73 18.09
N ALA A 265 -11.20 0.12 19.27
CA ALA A 265 -11.26 0.87 20.52
C ALA A 265 -9.92 1.53 20.86
N THR A 266 -8.84 0.93 20.38
CA THR A 266 -7.48 1.41 20.64
C THR A 266 -6.74 1.83 19.38
N ASP A 267 -7.38 1.83 18.20
CA ASP A 267 -6.73 2.07 16.90
C ASP A 267 -5.39 1.29 16.78
N THR A 268 -5.38 0.01 17.13
CA THR A 268 -4.14 -0.80 17.21
C THR A 268 -4.21 -1.98 16.27
N VAL A 269 -3.24 -2.11 15.37
CA VAL A 269 -3.03 -3.34 14.61
C VAL A 269 -2.12 -4.28 15.38
N THR A 270 -2.37 -5.57 15.27
CA THR A 270 -1.58 -6.63 15.88
C THR A 270 -1.35 -7.73 14.87
N LEU A 271 -0.11 -8.19 14.71
CA LEU A 271 0.18 -9.30 13.80
C LEU A 271 -0.64 -10.53 14.17
N VAL A 272 -1.19 -11.21 13.18
CA VAL A 272 -1.77 -12.55 13.33
C VAL A 272 -0.85 -13.57 12.69
N LYS A 273 -0.55 -13.38 11.39
CA LYS A 273 0.22 -14.35 10.60
C LYS A 273 0.70 -13.76 9.27
N GLY A 274 1.92 -14.08 8.84
CA GLY A 274 2.56 -13.58 7.61
C GLY A 274 4.00 -13.15 7.89
N HIS A 275 4.78 -12.81 6.85
CA HIS A 275 6.23 -12.54 6.97
C HIS A 275 7.04 -13.64 7.64
N GLY A 276 6.59 -14.89 7.55
CA GLY A 276 7.25 -16.01 8.18
C GLY A 276 7.02 -16.07 9.69
N TRP A 277 6.01 -15.35 10.21
CA TRP A 277 5.68 -15.27 11.64
C TRP A 277 4.19 -15.49 11.90
N ALA A 278 3.87 -15.98 13.09
CA ALA A 278 2.53 -15.98 13.65
C ALA A 278 2.58 -15.52 15.11
N PHE A 279 1.49 -14.93 15.59
CA PHE A 279 1.41 -14.32 16.92
C PHE A 279 0.02 -14.51 17.55
N ASN A 280 -0.02 -14.88 18.85
CA ASN A 280 -1.26 -15.08 19.60
C ASN A 280 -1.33 -14.30 20.92
N SER A 281 -0.72 -13.11 21.00
CA SER A 281 -0.59 -12.27 22.22
C SER A 281 0.32 -12.79 23.33
N GLY A 282 0.50 -14.12 23.46
CA GLY A 282 1.37 -14.72 24.47
C GLY A 282 2.73 -15.21 23.93
N SER A 283 2.80 -15.48 22.63
CA SER A 283 4.03 -15.95 21.98
C SER A 283 4.01 -15.69 20.48
N ALA A 284 5.19 -15.59 19.88
CA ALA A 284 5.40 -15.55 18.45
C ALA A 284 6.31 -16.69 17.98
N TRP A 285 6.05 -17.23 16.80
CA TRP A 285 6.80 -18.36 16.23
C TRP A 285 6.87 -18.29 14.71
N LYS A 286 7.80 -19.04 14.11
CA LYS A 286 7.93 -19.07 12.65
C LYS A 286 6.69 -19.69 12.00
N SER A 287 6.27 -19.12 10.88
CA SER A 287 5.06 -19.53 10.18
C SER A 287 5.19 -19.31 8.67
N VAL A 288 4.06 -19.25 7.97
CA VAL A 288 3.99 -19.01 6.53
C VAL A 288 4.54 -17.64 6.15
N SER A 289 5.16 -17.56 4.98
CA SER A 289 5.64 -16.30 4.40
C SER A 289 4.46 -15.41 4.00
N GLU A 290 3.63 -15.86 3.06
CA GLU A 290 2.44 -15.13 2.61
C GLU A 290 1.16 -15.76 3.19
N ARG A 291 0.29 -14.95 3.79
CA ARG A 291 -0.86 -15.42 4.55
C ARG A 291 -1.91 -16.14 3.68
N TRP A 292 -2.28 -15.53 2.55
CA TRP A 292 -3.38 -15.97 1.69
C TRP A 292 -2.86 -16.46 0.34
N ALA A 293 -1.64 -17.00 0.28
CA ALA A 293 -0.99 -17.32 -0.99
C ALA A 293 -1.92 -18.08 -1.96
N LYS A 294 -2.57 -19.14 -1.48
CA LYS A 294 -3.48 -19.96 -2.29
C LYS A 294 -4.74 -19.22 -2.73
N GLU A 295 -5.34 -18.44 -1.84
CA GLU A 295 -6.56 -17.69 -2.10
C GLU A 295 -6.28 -16.51 -3.05
N THR A 296 -5.23 -15.74 -2.80
CA THR A 296 -4.79 -14.60 -3.63
C THR A 296 -4.47 -15.07 -5.05
N SER A 297 -3.83 -16.24 -5.24
CA SER A 297 -3.62 -16.80 -6.59
C SER A 297 -4.91 -16.99 -7.39
N GLN A 298 -6.04 -17.21 -6.72
CA GLN A 298 -7.31 -17.50 -7.40
C GLN A 298 -8.06 -16.26 -7.84
N TRP A 299 -8.16 -15.24 -6.98
CA TRP A 299 -9.02 -14.07 -7.23
C TRP A 299 -8.26 -12.80 -7.59
N VAL A 300 -6.99 -12.68 -7.19
CA VAL A 300 -6.08 -11.60 -7.62
C VAL A 300 -5.22 -12.03 -8.80
N GLY A 301 -4.87 -13.32 -8.88
CA GLY A 301 -4.10 -13.87 -10.00
C GLY A 301 -2.60 -13.77 -9.86
N SER A 302 -2.08 -13.36 -8.71
CA SER A 302 -0.63 -13.28 -8.48
C SER A 302 -0.26 -13.49 -7.03
N ASN A 303 1.05 -13.66 -6.79
CA ASN A 303 1.65 -13.76 -5.47
C ASN A 303 2.99 -13.06 -5.45
N TYR A 304 3.49 -12.82 -4.24
CA TYR A 304 4.78 -12.19 -4.05
C TYR A 304 5.93 -13.07 -4.57
N LEU A 305 6.88 -12.45 -5.27
CA LEU A 305 8.02 -13.15 -5.87
C LEU A 305 9.22 -13.21 -4.91
N CYS A 306 9.95 -12.11 -4.73
CA CYS A 306 11.09 -12.01 -3.81
C CYS A 306 11.73 -10.63 -3.77
N TYR A 307 12.14 -10.20 -2.56
CA TYR A 307 12.86 -8.94 -2.34
C TYR A 307 14.32 -9.01 -2.80
N SER A 308 15.02 -10.10 -2.47
CA SER A 308 16.48 -10.22 -2.63
C SER A 308 16.88 -10.90 -3.94
N CYS A 309 16.00 -10.93 -4.94
CA CYS A 309 16.32 -11.49 -6.24
C CYS A 309 17.01 -10.46 -7.12
N ASP A 310 17.91 -10.95 -7.98
CA ASP A 310 18.47 -10.13 -9.06
C ASP A 310 17.53 -10.23 -10.28
N ILE A 311 16.71 -9.20 -10.47
CA ILE A 311 15.75 -9.10 -11.56
C ILE A 311 16.14 -7.95 -12.48
N THR A 312 16.08 -8.19 -13.78
CA THR A 312 16.20 -7.16 -14.81
C THR A 312 14.99 -7.19 -15.73
N PHE A 313 14.51 -6.02 -16.16
CA PHE A 313 13.34 -5.89 -17.03
C PHE A 313 13.76 -5.50 -18.44
N ALA A 314 13.40 -6.30 -19.44
CA ALA A 314 13.70 -5.99 -20.83
C ALA A 314 12.62 -5.11 -21.49
N ASN A 315 11.42 -5.06 -20.90
CA ASN A 315 10.35 -4.15 -21.31
C ASN A 315 9.91 -3.32 -20.11
N ASP A 316 10.66 -2.26 -19.84
CA ASP A 316 10.40 -1.32 -18.75
C ASP A 316 10.36 0.11 -19.31
N PRO A 317 9.17 0.58 -19.72
CA PRO A 317 9.03 1.93 -20.26
C PRO A 317 9.12 3.02 -19.18
N TRP A 318 9.16 2.64 -17.90
CA TRP A 318 9.04 3.54 -16.75
C TRP A 318 10.33 3.66 -15.94
N GLU A 319 11.37 2.92 -16.31
CA GLU A 319 12.68 2.93 -15.64
C GLU A 319 12.57 2.46 -14.19
N TYR A 320 11.68 1.50 -13.95
CA TYR A 320 11.49 0.81 -12.67
C TYR A 320 12.75 0.02 -12.30
N ASN A 321 13.28 0.30 -11.11
CA ASN A 321 14.35 -0.50 -10.52
C ASN A 321 13.72 -1.60 -9.66
N HIS A 322 14.27 -2.81 -9.75
CA HIS A 322 13.88 -3.96 -8.92
C HIS A 322 13.71 -3.55 -7.45
N HIS A 323 12.55 -3.89 -6.87
CA HIS A 323 12.26 -3.63 -5.48
C HIS A 323 11.42 -4.76 -4.89
N GLU A 324 10.15 -4.85 -5.30
CA GLU A 324 9.20 -5.88 -4.89
C GLU A 324 8.25 -6.13 -6.06
N GLU A 325 8.11 -7.41 -6.44
CA GLU A 325 7.28 -7.79 -7.58
C GLU A 325 6.31 -8.90 -7.20
N GLN A 326 5.18 -8.92 -7.90
CA GLN A 326 4.30 -10.08 -7.93
C GLN A 326 4.46 -10.83 -9.25
N TYR A 327 4.45 -12.15 -9.16
CA TYR A 327 4.39 -13.00 -10.33
C TYR A 327 2.98 -13.53 -10.54
N VAL A 328 2.58 -13.56 -11.80
CA VAL A 328 1.30 -14.08 -12.27
C VAL A 328 1.21 -15.58 -11.94
N THR A 329 0.12 -15.97 -11.29
CA THR A 329 -0.17 -17.36 -10.89
C THR A 329 -1.42 -17.92 -11.55
N ASN A 330 -2.29 -17.09 -12.15
CA ASN A 330 -3.51 -17.55 -12.80
C ASN A 330 -3.40 -17.53 -14.32
N THR A 331 -3.67 -18.66 -14.97
CA THR A 331 -3.56 -18.77 -16.43
C THR A 331 -4.66 -18.03 -17.19
N ASN A 332 -5.71 -17.58 -16.50
CA ASN A 332 -6.78 -16.77 -17.10
C ASN A 332 -6.46 -15.27 -17.10
N ASP A 333 -5.34 -14.87 -16.51
CA ASP A 333 -4.91 -13.47 -16.50
C ASP A 333 -4.64 -12.98 -17.93
N LYS A 334 -5.27 -11.87 -18.29
CA LYS A 334 -4.95 -11.18 -19.53
C LYS A 334 -3.83 -10.19 -19.26
N ILE A 335 -2.65 -10.53 -19.78
CA ILE A 335 -1.48 -9.68 -19.71
C ILE A 335 -1.74 -8.38 -20.50
N LEU A 336 -1.63 -7.24 -19.81
CA LEU A 336 -1.71 -5.91 -20.40
C LEU A 336 -0.32 -5.44 -20.85
N MET A 337 0.70 -5.71 -20.02
CA MET A 337 2.10 -5.45 -20.33
C MET A 337 2.99 -6.49 -19.63
N ASN A 338 3.76 -7.26 -20.41
CA ASN A 338 4.79 -8.15 -19.86
C ASN A 338 6.10 -7.38 -19.72
N TYR A 339 6.68 -7.30 -18.52
CA TYR A 339 7.94 -6.57 -18.33
C TYR A 339 9.17 -7.34 -18.83
N ASN A 340 8.98 -8.57 -19.31
CA ASN A 340 10.03 -9.47 -19.77
C ASN A 340 11.15 -9.59 -18.73
N ALA A 341 10.74 -9.86 -17.48
CA ALA A 341 11.64 -10.01 -16.36
C ALA A 341 12.58 -11.22 -16.55
N SER A 342 13.86 -11.01 -16.27
CA SER A 342 14.88 -12.06 -16.26
C SER A 342 15.46 -12.16 -14.86
N LEU A 343 15.44 -13.37 -14.28
CA LEU A 343 15.96 -13.64 -12.95
C LEU A 343 17.31 -14.34 -13.07
N LEU A 344 18.40 -13.65 -12.70
CA LEU A 344 19.77 -14.15 -12.91
C LEU A 344 20.19 -15.22 -11.89
N HIS A 345 19.60 -15.20 -10.69
CA HIS A 345 19.97 -16.08 -9.57
C HIS A 345 18.74 -16.70 -8.86
N TYR A 346 17.70 -17.06 -9.61
CA TYR A 346 16.51 -17.65 -8.97
C TYR A 346 16.77 -19.10 -8.51
N PRO A 347 16.35 -19.50 -7.28
CA PRO A 347 16.65 -20.81 -6.71
C PRO A 347 16.10 -21.99 -7.52
N ILE A 348 15.12 -21.73 -8.40
CA ILE A 348 14.46 -22.74 -9.22
C ILE A 348 14.59 -22.33 -10.70
N PRO A 349 15.66 -22.75 -11.40
CA PRO A 349 15.92 -22.36 -12.79
C PRO A 349 14.80 -22.73 -13.79
N SER A 350 13.95 -23.70 -13.42
CA SER A 350 12.79 -24.12 -14.22
C SER A 350 11.56 -23.24 -14.01
N LEU A 351 11.51 -22.44 -12.94
CA LEU A 351 10.44 -21.48 -12.72
C LEU A 351 10.77 -20.23 -13.52
N ARG A 352 9.90 -19.88 -14.47
CA ARG A 352 9.96 -18.60 -15.19
C ARG A 352 8.76 -17.77 -14.77
N PRO A 353 8.82 -17.15 -13.58
CA PRO A 353 7.72 -16.29 -13.12
C PRO A 353 7.51 -15.17 -14.14
N VAL A 354 6.24 -14.93 -14.47
CA VAL A 354 5.85 -13.81 -15.33
C VAL A 354 5.55 -12.62 -14.43
N ILE A 355 6.28 -11.54 -14.60
CA ILE A 355 6.02 -10.26 -13.94
C ILE A 355 5.40 -9.34 -15.00
N ALA A 356 4.21 -8.83 -14.72
CA ALA A 356 3.42 -8.12 -15.71
C ALA A 356 2.39 -7.19 -15.05
N ALA A 357 1.96 -6.17 -15.78
CA ALA A 357 0.64 -5.59 -15.58
C ALA A 357 -0.40 -6.51 -16.25
N TYR A 358 -1.48 -6.83 -15.54
CA TYR A 358 -2.50 -7.76 -16.03
C TYR A 358 -3.89 -7.43 -15.50
N GLU A 359 -4.92 -7.94 -16.17
CA GLU A 359 -6.31 -7.95 -15.68
C GLU A 359 -6.83 -9.38 -15.50
N LEU A 360 -7.53 -9.63 -14.40
CA LEU A 360 -8.23 -10.87 -14.10
C LEU A 360 -9.71 -10.58 -13.90
N ASN A 361 -10.58 -11.23 -14.68
CA ASN A 361 -12.01 -11.23 -14.38
C ASN A 361 -12.27 -12.17 -13.20
N TYR A 362 -12.97 -11.67 -12.18
CA TYR A 362 -13.35 -12.45 -11.00
C TYR A 362 -14.83 -12.25 -10.69
N GLN A 363 -15.60 -13.32 -10.92
CA GLN A 363 -17.07 -13.30 -10.87
C GLN A 363 -17.64 -12.18 -11.74
N LYS A 364 -18.33 -11.18 -11.16
CA LYS A 364 -18.96 -10.08 -11.91
C LYS A 364 -18.00 -8.92 -12.19
N GLY A 365 -16.88 -8.84 -11.46
CA GLY A 365 -15.94 -7.73 -11.54
C GLY A 365 -14.57 -8.17 -12.03
N LYS A 366 -13.56 -7.35 -11.75
CA LYS A 366 -12.19 -7.62 -12.16
C LYS A 366 -11.14 -7.03 -11.21
N VAL A 367 -9.96 -7.62 -11.24
CA VAL A 367 -8.75 -7.12 -10.61
C VAL A 367 -7.78 -6.70 -11.71
N ILE A 368 -7.14 -5.54 -11.54
CA ILE A 368 -6.02 -5.09 -12.36
C ILE A 368 -4.85 -4.95 -11.41
N SER A 369 -3.71 -5.54 -11.74
CA SER A 369 -2.49 -5.41 -10.94
C SER A 369 -1.32 -5.05 -11.83
N PHE A 370 -0.45 -4.19 -11.34
CA PHE A 370 0.77 -3.81 -12.05
C PHE A 370 1.92 -4.80 -11.87
N GLY A 371 1.90 -5.68 -10.87
CA GLY A 371 2.96 -6.67 -10.65
C GLY A 371 4.36 -6.11 -10.31
N ILE A 372 4.49 -4.79 -10.18
CA ILE A 372 5.68 -4.06 -9.72
C ILE A 372 5.29 -3.15 -8.55
N TYR A 373 6.26 -2.49 -7.93
CA TYR A 373 6.05 -1.50 -6.87
C TYR A 373 5.88 -0.09 -7.48
N SER A 374 4.66 0.25 -7.89
CA SER A 374 4.37 1.49 -8.65
C SER A 374 4.68 2.77 -7.88
N ASP A 375 4.67 2.73 -6.55
CA ASP A 375 5.14 3.82 -5.67
C ASP A 375 6.53 4.37 -6.07
N ASP A 376 7.39 3.55 -6.69
CA ASP A 376 8.74 3.97 -7.12
C ASP A 376 8.76 4.73 -8.45
N ILE A 377 7.69 4.66 -9.24
CA ILE A 377 7.62 5.21 -10.60
C ILE A 377 6.43 6.15 -10.83
N ILE A 378 5.53 6.30 -9.86
CA ILE A 378 4.51 7.35 -9.93
C ILE A 378 5.20 8.70 -9.94
N THR A 379 4.67 9.64 -10.73
CA THR A 379 5.34 10.87 -11.24
C THR A 379 6.20 10.67 -12.50
N ASN A 380 6.41 9.44 -12.96
CA ASN A 380 6.89 9.21 -14.32
C ASN A 380 5.75 9.51 -15.31
N GLU A 381 5.91 10.51 -16.17
CA GLU A 381 4.86 10.96 -17.10
C GLU A 381 4.31 9.84 -18.00
N LYS A 382 5.14 8.85 -18.37
CA LYS A 382 4.70 7.70 -19.18
C LYS A 382 3.85 6.73 -18.37
N PHE A 383 4.20 6.52 -17.10
CA PHE A 383 3.41 5.69 -16.18
C PHE A 383 2.07 6.37 -15.89
N ASP A 384 2.10 7.65 -15.48
CA ASP A 384 0.92 8.42 -15.16
C ASP A 384 -0.08 8.40 -16.34
N LYS A 385 0.40 8.65 -17.56
CA LYS A 385 -0.44 8.57 -18.77
C LYS A 385 -1.00 7.16 -19.02
N TYR A 386 -0.21 6.11 -18.79
CA TYR A 386 -0.67 4.73 -18.94
C TYR A 386 -1.77 4.41 -17.92
N PHE A 387 -1.55 4.78 -16.66
CA PHE A 387 -2.50 4.60 -15.57
C PHE A 387 -3.80 5.38 -15.81
N ASP A 388 -3.71 6.64 -16.23
CA ASP A 388 -4.86 7.48 -16.54
C ASP A 388 -5.77 6.84 -17.60
N ASN A 389 -5.17 6.33 -18.69
CA ASN A 389 -5.91 5.63 -19.73
C ASN A 389 -6.56 4.35 -19.21
N LEU A 390 -5.84 3.59 -18.36
CA LEU A 390 -6.35 2.36 -17.77
C LEU A 390 -7.56 2.61 -16.88
N VAL A 391 -7.53 3.67 -16.07
CA VAL A 391 -8.67 4.09 -15.25
C VAL A 391 -9.84 4.47 -16.16
N LEU A 392 -9.63 5.34 -17.15
CA LEU A 392 -10.69 5.75 -18.09
C LEU A 392 -11.31 4.58 -18.86
N GLU A 393 -10.53 3.56 -19.22
CA GLU A 393 -11.00 2.36 -19.90
C GLU A 393 -11.85 1.44 -19.00
N ASN A 394 -11.58 1.44 -17.70
CA ASN A 394 -12.28 0.59 -16.74
C ASN A 394 -13.35 1.34 -15.93
N THR A 395 -13.54 2.63 -16.20
CA THR A 395 -14.68 3.38 -15.71
C THR A 395 -15.94 3.09 -16.57
N PRO A 396 -17.12 2.85 -15.95
CA PRO A 396 -18.36 2.65 -16.71
C PRO A 396 -18.68 3.83 -17.63
N ARG A 397 -19.12 3.55 -18.86
CA ARG A 397 -19.63 4.60 -19.76
C ARG A 397 -20.99 5.07 -19.28
N ASN A 398 -21.15 6.37 -19.11
CA ASN A 398 -22.45 6.96 -18.86
C ASN A 398 -23.18 7.08 -20.20
N ASN A 399 -24.05 6.12 -20.54
CA ASN A 399 -24.89 6.21 -21.73
C ASN A 399 -26.05 7.20 -21.46
N SER A 400 -25.75 8.48 -21.29
CA SER A 400 -26.73 9.56 -21.14
C SER A 400 -27.22 10.10 -22.49
N SER A 401 -27.41 9.22 -23.48
CA SER A 401 -27.98 9.55 -24.80
C SER A 401 -29.27 8.79 -25.15
N ASN A 402 -29.98 8.25 -24.16
CA ASN A 402 -31.33 7.70 -24.33
C ASN A 402 -32.33 8.37 -23.38
N LYS A 403 -32.57 9.67 -23.60
CA LYS A 403 -33.85 10.32 -23.28
C LYS A 403 -34.21 11.18 -24.49
N ALA A 404 -34.93 10.55 -25.42
CA ALA A 404 -35.71 11.23 -26.45
C ALA A 404 -37.01 11.75 -25.85
#